data_AF-A0A960JXZ9-F1
#
_entry.id   AF-A0A960JXZ9-F1
#
_cell.length_a   1.000
_cell.length_b   1.000
_cell.length_c   1.000
_cell.angle_alpha   90.00
_cell.angle_beta   90.00
_cell.angle_gamma   90.00
#
_symmetry.space_group_name_H-M   'P 1'
#
loop_
_entity.id
_entity.type
_entity.pdbx_description
1 polymer ?
#
loop_
_entity_poly.entity_id
_entity_poly.type
_entity_poly.pdbx_seq_one_letter_code
_entity_poly.pdbx_strand_id
1 'polypeptide(L)'
;MRSSRRKLTLGTISVTVLALAALVAAYAGADPPGRPNRPPYPPENDPSHFTGPLVEPLPEGLPEANEGSFEGGATGTPEDAEEHNVLQPGDQREDGFWNVPTNGPPSPTFGAAPYSQQMLRFEEFGPQNYRGSWRRYANDGDSDGRGHRGGHGRLTFPAPADAYSAPDSTALEAFLAQDRLSPSPTIFANDVDENPWRSAIESYLGRSLDSPPAEGRPPGLGWSHQRAQEFRPEVWFQTAMAGSRVNGGFRDELQFHGYASGEFGPGGLYFNTAGAPGFEGTTDGIAIRFHPDMPVQQHDALWTFDGTLPPKLLQIRYGEAVLMRHYNALPIDVATNRGFGTHTITTHEHNGHSPAESDGYANAFFFPGQFYD
;
A
#
# COMPACT_ATOMS: atom_id res chain seq x y z
N MET A 1 40.73 31.82 -26.98
CA MET A 1 40.28 31.24 -28.28
C MET A 1 41.04 29.93 -28.45
N ARG A 2 40.49 28.71 -28.52
CA ARG A 2 39.20 28.20 -28.97
C ARG A 2 38.72 27.07 -28.04
N SER A 3 37.42 27.07 -27.75
CA SER A 3 36.68 25.97 -27.13
C SER A 3 36.53 24.83 -28.15
N SER A 4 36.86 23.61 -27.76
CA SER A 4 36.55 22.38 -28.50
C SER A 4 35.38 21.69 -27.79
N ARG A 5 34.16 21.99 -28.22
CA ARG A 5 32.97 21.18 -27.88
C ARG A 5 33.00 19.94 -28.77
N ARG A 6 33.30 18.77 -28.19
CA ARG A 6 33.01 17.49 -28.84
C ARG A 6 31.50 17.29 -28.86
N LYS A 7 30.90 17.33 -30.05
CA LYS A 7 29.53 16.87 -30.27
C LYS A 7 29.54 15.34 -30.09
N LEU A 8 28.89 14.84 -29.05
CA LEU A 8 28.47 13.43 -29.03
C LEU A 8 27.38 13.28 -30.10
N THR A 9 27.66 12.45 -31.09
CA THR A 9 26.74 12.07 -32.15
C THR A 9 25.68 11.10 -31.61
N LEU A 10 24.41 11.34 -31.96
CA LEU A 10 23.22 10.56 -31.58
C LEU A 10 23.38 9.03 -31.72
N GLY A 11 24.23 8.55 -32.63
CA GLY A 11 24.40 7.11 -32.89
C GLY A 11 25.02 6.29 -31.76
N THR A 12 25.71 6.91 -30.79
CA THR A 12 26.35 6.16 -29.69
C THR A 12 25.41 5.89 -28.52
N ILE A 13 24.32 6.65 -28.37
CA ILE A 13 23.34 6.46 -27.30
C ILE A 13 22.38 5.31 -27.64
N SER A 14 21.98 5.17 -28.91
CA SER A 14 21.08 4.10 -29.35
C SER A 14 21.68 2.70 -29.20
N VAL A 15 22.99 2.53 -29.42
CA VAL A 15 23.64 1.21 -29.33
C VAL A 15 23.76 0.73 -27.89
N THR A 16 23.98 1.62 -26.92
CA THR A 16 24.05 1.27 -25.50
C THR A 16 22.67 0.93 -24.91
N VAL A 17 21.61 1.62 -25.35
CA VAL A 17 20.22 1.33 -24.94
C VAL A 17 19.74 0.00 -25.54
N LEU A 18 20.05 -0.27 -26.83
CA LEU A 18 19.78 -1.57 -27.45
C LEU A 18 20.56 -2.73 -26.81
N ALA A 19 21.82 -2.49 -26.41
CA ALA A 19 22.63 -3.50 -25.72
C ALA A 19 22.10 -3.82 -24.31
N LEU A 20 21.54 -2.82 -23.61
CA LEU A 20 20.88 -3.03 -22.31
C LEU A 20 19.57 -3.82 -22.48
N ALA A 21 18.75 -3.48 -23.48
CA ALA A 21 17.51 -4.19 -23.79
C ALA A 21 17.76 -5.65 -24.22
N ALA A 22 18.81 -5.90 -24.99
CA ALA A 22 19.22 -7.26 -25.38
C ALA A 22 19.74 -8.09 -24.18
N LEU A 23 20.38 -7.45 -23.19
CA LEU A 23 20.83 -8.12 -21.97
C LEU A 23 19.65 -8.51 -21.06
N VAL A 24 18.62 -7.67 -20.98
CA VAL A 24 17.36 -7.98 -20.27
C VAL A 24 16.63 -9.14 -20.95
N ALA A 25 16.59 -9.18 -22.29
CA ALA A 25 16.01 -10.30 -23.04
C ALA A 25 16.81 -11.61 -22.88
N ALA A 26 18.13 -11.56 -22.72
CA ALA A 26 18.97 -12.74 -22.52
C ALA A 26 18.90 -13.29 -21.08
N TYR A 27 18.65 -12.44 -20.08
CA TYR A 27 18.43 -12.87 -18.68
C TYR A 27 17.03 -13.44 -18.44
N ALA A 28 16.08 -13.19 -19.35
CA ALA A 28 14.73 -13.75 -19.35
C ALA A 28 14.67 -15.25 -19.72
N GLY A 29 15.77 -15.83 -20.22
CA GLY A 29 15.81 -17.20 -20.74
C GLY A 29 16.05 -18.31 -19.72
N ALA A 30 16.23 -17.99 -18.45
CA ALA A 30 16.37 -18.99 -17.38
C ALA A 30 15.18 -18.88 -16.43
N ASP A 31 14.15 -19.69 -16.66
CA ASP A 31 13.00 -19.80 -15.75
C ASP A 31 13.49 -20.06 -14.32
N PRO A 32 13.08 -19.25 -13.32
CA PRO A 32 13.26 -19.65 -11.93
C PRO A 32 12.44 -20.92 -11.68
N PRO A 33 12.95 -21.87 -10.88
CA PRO A 33 12.29 -23.16 -10.68
C PRO A 33 10.92 -22.95 -10.01
N GLY A 34 9.83 -23.33 -10.69
CA GLY A 34 8.50 -23.39 -10.07
C GLY A 34 7.28 -23.03 -10.93
N ARG A 35 7.42 -22.50 -12.16
CA ARG A 35 6.28 -22.36 -13.09
C ARG A 35 6.61 -23.01 -14.45
N PRO A 36 5.67 -23.75 -15.07
CA PRO A 36 5.85 -24.25 -16.43
C PRO A 36 5.64 -23.12 -17.45
N ASN A 37 6.62 -22.88 -18.33
CA ASN A 37 6.47 -22.28 -19.67
C ASN A 37 5.52 -21.05 -19.82
N ARG A 38 5.45 -20.15 -18.83
CA ARG A 38 4.72 -18.89 -19.02
C ARG A 38 5.68 -17.90 -19.70
N PRO A 39 5.25 -17.22 -20.78
CA PRO A 39 6.12 -16.24 -21.44
C PRO A 39 6.62 -15.21 -20.42
N PRO A 40 7.86 -14.72 -20.56
CA PRO A 40 8.44 -13.77 -19.62
C PRO A 40 7.70 -12.43 -19.61
N TYR A 41 6.84 -12.17 -20.58
CA TYR A 41 6.03 -10.96 -20.65
C TYR A 41 4.54 -11.32 -20.64
N PRO A 42 3.67 -10.38 -20.22
CA PRO A 42 2.23 -10.49 -20.47
C PRO A 42 1.96 -10.76 -21.96
N PRO A 43 0.80 -11.31 -22.36
CA PRO A 43 0.50 -11.53 -23.77
C PRO A 43 0.37 -10.20 -24.54
N GLU A 44 0.55 -10.19 -25.86
CA GLU A 44 0.56 -8.95 -26.69
C GLU A 44 -0.72 -8.10 -26.57
N ASN A 45 -1.83 -8.70 -26.15
CA ASN A 45 -3.11 -8.02 -25.94
C ASN A 45 -3.29 -7.46 -24.51
N ASP A 46 -2.32 -7.66 -23.62
CA ASP A 46 -2.33 -7.11 -22.27
C ASP A 46 -1.72 -5.69 -22.27
N PRO A 47 -2.38 -4.67 -21.67
CA PRO A 47 -1.86 -3.30 -21.61
C PRO A 47 -0.47 -3.18 -20.97
N SER A 48 -0.08 -4.12 -20.12
CA SER A 48 1.23 -4.17 -19.46
C SER A 48 2.31 -4.93 -20.26
N HIS A 49 2.01 -5.40 -21.48
CA HIS A 49 2.98 -6.06 -22.35
C HIS A 49 4.23 -5.19 -22.56
N PHE A 50 5.41 -5.78 -22.39
CA PHE A 50 6.66 -5.05 -22.59
C PHE A 50 6.90 -4.75 -24.07
N THR A 51 6.68 -3.50 -24.47
CA THR A 51 6.95 -3.01 -25.84
C THR A 51 8.35 -2.42 -26.01
N GLY A 52 9.19 -2.46 -24.97
CA GLY A 52 10.44 -1.70 -24.92
C GLY A 52 10.23 -0.20 -24.66
N PRO A 53 11.32 0.57 -24.49
CA PRO A 53 11.23 2.01 -24.30
C PRO A 53 10.70 2.69 -25.58
N LEU A 54 9.59 3.40 -25.47
CA LEU A 54 9.18 4.35 -26.51
C LEU A 54 10.07 5.59 -26.43
N VAL A 55 10.90 5.81 -27.44
CA VAL A 55 11.80 6.99 -27.54
C VAL A 55 11.20 8.05 -28.48
N GLU A 56 10.09 7.71 -29.14
CA GLU A 56 9.31 8.61 -29.99
C GLU A 56 8.16 9.24 -29.19
N PRO A 57 7.56 10.35 -29.66
CA PRO A 57 6.36 10.91 -29.05
C PRO A 57 5.28 9.83 -28.86
N LEU A 58 4.60 9.88 -27.71
CA LEU A 58 3.48 8.97 -27.45
C LEU A 58 2.43 9.13 -28.55
N PRO A 59 1.88 8.03 -29.08
CA PRO A 59 0.74 8.08 -30.00
C PRO A 59 -0.40 8.93 -29.43
N GLU A 60 -1.09 9.67 -30.30
CA GLU A 60 -2.33 10.35 -29.91
C GLU A 60 -3.43 9.31 -29.66
N GLY A 61 -4.34 9.62 -28.71
CA GLY A 61 -5.51 8.78 -28.43
C GLY A 61 -5.21 7.51 -27.62
N LEU A 62 -4.08 7.46 -26.91
CA LEU A 62 -3.88 6.43 -25.89
C LEU A 62 -4.96 6.55 -24.80
N PRO A 63 -5.41 5.43 -24.22
CA PRO A 63 -6.24 5.46 -23.02
C PRO A 63 -5.55 6.23 -21.90
N GLU A 64 -6.36 6.82 -21.02
CA GLU A 64 -5.87 7.47 -19.81
C GLU A 64 -5.17 6.45 -18.92
N ALA A 65 -4.08 6.85 -18.27
CA ALA A 65 -3.25 5.91 -17.51
C ALA A 65 -3.94 5.40 -16.22
N ASN A 66 -4.97 6.11 -15.77
CA ASN A 66 -5.84 5.77 -14.64
C ASN A 66 -7.20 5.21 -15.11
N GLU A 67 -7.25 4.60 -16.30
CA GLU A 67 -8.44 3.92 -16.78
C GLU A 67 -8.95 2.91 -15.74
N GLY A 68 -10.26 2.95 -15.46
CA GLY A 68 -10.91 2.10 -14.46
C GLY A 68 -10.83 2.61 -13.01
N SER A 69 -9.98 3.58 -12.68
CA SER A 69 -9.85 4.10 -11.29
C SER A 69 -11.10 4.82 -10.75
N PHE A 70 -12.06 5.14 -11.62
CA PHE A 70 -13.34 5.78 -11.27
C PHE A 70 -14.54 4.88 -11.57
N GLU A 71 -14.31 3.59 -11.83
CA GLU A 71 -15.39 2.69 -12.17
C GLU A 71 -16.36 2.49 -10.99
N GLY A 72 -17.66 2.37 -11.32
CA GLY A 72 -18.74 2.29 -10.34
C GLY A 72 -19.38 3.64 -10.03
N GLY A 73 -18.69 4.73 -10.37
CA GLY A 73 -19.28 6.06 -10.43
C GLY A 73 -20.23 6.24 -11.62
N ALA A 74 -21.03 7.31 -11.59
CA ALA A 74 -22.07 7.56 -12.59
C ALA A 74 -21.51 7.89 -13.98
N THR A 75 -20.28 8.41 -14.05
CA THR A 75 -19.68 8.96 -15.27
C THR A 75 -18.43 8.20 -15.72
N GLY A 76 -17.77 7.48 -14.81
CA GLY A 76 -16.47 6.85 -15.01
C GLY A 76 -15.31 7.86 -15.06
N THR A 77 -15.49 9.05 -14.51
CA THR A 77 -14.53 10.17 -14.60
C THR A 77 -14.19 10.74 -13.20
N PRO A 78 -13.17 11.61 -13.07
CA PRO A 78 -12.77 12.17 -11.78
C PRO A 78 -13.90 12.84 -10.99
N GLU A 79 -14.93 13.34 -11.67
CA GLU A 79 -16.13 13.93 -11.08
C GLU A 79 -16.86 12.98 -10.12
N ASP A 80 -16.81 11.67 -10.38
CA ASP A 80 -17.43 10.68 -9.48
C ASP A 80 -16.75 10.63 -8.12
N ALA A 81 -15.42 10.81 -8.07
CA ALA A 81 -14.68 10.90 -6.81
C ALA A 81 -15.01 12.18 -6.02
N GLU A 82 -15.65 13.16 -6.64
CA GLU A 82 -16.04 14.44 -6.03
C GLU A 82 -17.53 14.48 -5.62
N GLU A 83 -18.32 13.44 -5.92
CA GLU A 83 -19.78 13.44 -5.68
C GLU A 83 -20.14 13.80 -4.24
N HIS A 84 -19.42 13.23 -3.27
CA HIS A 84 -19.62 13.48 -1.85
C HIS A 84 -18.69 14.57 -1.28
N ASN A 85 -18.24 15.52 -2.11
CA ASN A 85 -17.45 16.64 -1.62
C ASN A 85 -18.22 17.40 -0.53
N VAL A 86 -17.57 17.54 0.62
CA VAL A 86 -18.13 18.24 1.79
C VAL A 86 -18.41 19.71 1.47
N LEU A 87 -17.70 20.28 0.49
CA LEU A 87 -17.92 21.63 0.00
C LEU A 87 -18.21 21.62 -1.50
N GLN A 88 -19.50 21.74 -1.82
CA GLN A 88 -20.00 21.76 -3.18
C GLN A 88 -19.49 22.99 -3.95
N PRO A 89 -19.33 22.93 -5.28
CA PRO A 89 -18.70 24.01 -6.07
C PRO A 89 -19.28 25.41 -5.84
N GLY A 90 -20.59 25.52 -5.58
CA GLY A 90 -21.25 26.80 -5.31
C GLY A 90 -20.93 27.43 -3.94
N ASP A 91 -20.41 26.64 -3.00
CA ASP A 91 -20.07 27.07 -1.64
C ASP A 91 -18.56 27.29 -1.46
N GLN A 92 -17.77 27.02 -2.50
CA GLN A 92 -16.34 27.24 -2.53
C GLN A 92 -16.00 28.73 -2.58
N ARG A 93 -14.96 29.16 -1.86
CA ARG A 93 -14.55 30.57 -1.85
C ARG A 93 -13.94 30.98 -3.18
N GLU A 94 -14.33 32.15 -3.68
CA GLU A 94 -13.74 32.74 -4.89
C GLU A 94 -12.46 33.56 -4.62
N ASP A 95 -12.12 33.80 -3.34
CA ASP A 95 -11.04 34.68 -2.89
C ASP A 95 -9.73 33.95 -2.47
N GLY A 96 -9.66 32.63 -2.70
CA GLY A 96 -8.51 31.81 -2.34
C GLY A 96 -7.27 32.10 -3.20
N PHE A 97 -6.20 32.62 -2.58
CA PHE A 97 -4.91 32.86 -3.26
C PHE A 97 -4.16 31.56 -3.64
N TRP A 98 -4.40 30.47 -2.90
CA TRP A 98 -3.86 29.14 -3.18
C TRP A 98 -5.01 28.12 -3.22
N ASN A 99 -5.28 27.59 -4.41
CA ASN A 99 -6.27 26.55 -4.64
C ASN A 99 -5.71 25.17 -4.24
N VAL A 100 -5.72 24.86 -2.95
CA VAL A 100 -5.33 23.53 -2.43
C VAL A 100 -6.18 23.19 -1.20
N PRO A 101 -7.07 22.17 -1.21
CA PRO A 101 -7.61 21.42 -2.35
C PRO A 101 -9.07 21.78 -2.73
N THR A 102 -9.79 22.57 -1.93
CA THR A 102 -11.26 22.73 -2.09
C THR A 102 -11.78 24.16 -1.98
N ASN A 103 -10.91 25.18 -1.99
CA ASN A 103 -11.31 26.58 -1.71
C ASN A 103 -12.11 26.78 -0.39
N GLY A 104 -12.12 25.78 0.49
CA GLY A 104 -12.85 25.84 1.75
C GLY A 104 -12.24 26.83 2.75
N PRO A 105 -13.01 27.25 3.76
CA PRO A 105 -12.47 28.03 4.88
C PRO A 105 -11.40 27.21 5.63
N PRO A 106 -10.49 27.86 6.37
CA PRO A 106 -9.58 27.16 7.26
C PRO A 106 -10.34 26.22 8.20
N SER A 107 -9.82 25.01 8.41
CA SER A 107 -10.41 24.05 9.34
C SER A 107 -10.59 24.67 10.73
N PRO A 108 -11.77 24.54 11.37
CA PRO A 108 -11.98 25.09 12.71
C PRO A 108 -11.08 24.38 13.72
N THR A 109 -10.65 25.10 14.76
CA THR A 109 -9.82 24.53 15.83
C THR A 109 -10.63 23.76 16.87
N PHE A 110 -11.96 23.88 16.85
CA PHE A 110 -12.88 23.32 17.86
C PHE A 110 -12.54 23.70 19.31
N GLY A 111 -11.85 24.83 19.51
CA GLY A 111 -11.41 25.28 20.84
C GLY A 111 -10.04 24.76 21.27
N ALA A 112 -9.37 23.94 20.46
CA ALA A 112 -8.01 23.48 20.73
C ALA A 112 -7.05 24.67 20.92
N ALA A 113 -6.27 24.64 21.99
CA ALA A 113 -5.28 25.67 22.30
C ALA A 113 -3.89 25.31 21.72
N PRO A 114 -3.03 26.31 21.45
CA PRO A 114 -1.66 26.02 21.03
C PRO A 114 -0.91 25.17 22.07
N TYR A 115 -0.28 24.08 21.62
CA TYR A 115 0.55 23.19 22.44
C TYR A 115 -0.16 22.54 23.65
N SER A 116 -1.49 22.40 23.63
CA SER A 116 -2.26 21.76 24.72
C SER A 116 -2.31 20.23 24.65
N GLN A 117 -1.93 19.65 23.52
CA GLN A 117 -1.94 18.20 23.30
C GLN A 117 -0.55 17.72 22.92
N GLN A 118 -0.13 16.62 23.54
CA GLN A 118 1.07 15.89 23.14
C GLN A 118 0.89 15.38 21.70
N MET A 119 1.85 15.68 20.83
CA MET A 119 1.89 15.07 19.51
C MET A 119 2.14 13.57 19.64
N LEU A 120 1.27 12.78 19.01
CA LEU A 120 1.52 11.36 18.80
C LEU A 120 2.83 11.22 17.99
N ARG A 121 3.72 10.35 18.47
CA ARG A 121 4.99 10.09 17.78
C ARG A 121 4.77 9.11 16.65
N PHE A 122 5.29 7.91 16.80
CA PHE A 122 5.15 6.87 15.82
C PHE A 122 4.83 5.55 16.50
N GLU A 123 4.14 4.71 15.77
CA GLU A 123 3.98 3.30 16.07
C GLU A 123 4.74 2.52 15.01
N GLU A 124 5.70 1.71 15.42
CA GLU A 124 6.50 0.93 14.50
C GLU A 124 5.63 -0.11 13.78
N PHE A 125 5.86 -0.32 12.48
CA PHE A 125 5.30 -1.49 11.78
C PHE A 125 5.79 -2.80 12.39
N GLY A 126 7.00 -2.79 12.95
CA GLY A 126 7.68 -3.93 13.55
C GLY A 126 8.01 -5.03 12.54
N PRO A 127 8.98 -4.81 11.64
CA PRO A 127 9.43 -5.83 10.70
C PRO A 127 9.87 -7.11 11.42
N GLN A 128 9.32 -8.23 10.97
CA GLN A 128 9.55 -9.55 11.54
C GLN A 128 10.56 -10.33 10.70
N ASN A 129 11.30 -11.24 11.31
CA ASN A 129 12.28 -12.06 10.59
C ASN A 129 11.60 -12.96 9.55
N TYR A 130 11.98 -12.79 8.28
CA TYR A 130 11.44 -13.56 7.17
C TYR A 130 11.74 -15.06 7.33
N ARG A 131 12.97 -15.45 7.66
CA ARG A 131 13.35 -16.88 7.85
C ARG A 131 12.82 -17.49 9.15
N GLY A 132 12.59 -16.68 10.18
CA GLY A 132 12.09 -17.09 11.49
C GLY A 132 10.60 -17.48 11.46
N SER A 133 9.80 -16.73 10.70
CA SER A 133 8.37 -17.02 10.49
C SER A 133 8.13 -18.40 9.83
N TRP A 134 9.06 -18.86 8.99
CA TRP A 134 9.01 -20.21 8.38
C TRP A 134 9.60 -21.33 9.28
N ARG A 135 10.55 -21.02 10.16
CA ARG A 135 11.27 -22.02 10.98
C ARG A 135 10.53 -22.48 12.23
N ARG A 136 9.54 -21.73 12.72
CA ARG A 136 8.71 -22.16 13.85
C ARG A 136 7.91 -23.45 13.53
N TYR A 137 7.75 -23.79 12.24
CA TYR A 137 6.94 -24.92 11.79
C TYR A 137 7.70 -25.97 10.98
N ALA A 138 8.96 -25.74 10.59
CA ALA A 138 9.80 -26.79 10.00
C ALA A 138 10.26 -27.84 11.04
N ASN A 139 10.18 -27.50 12.33
CA ASN A 139 10.51 -28.39 13.45
C ASN A 139 9.27 -29.03 14.11
N ASP A 140 8.07 -28.61 13.74
CA ASP A 140 6.84 -29.35 14.03
C ASP A 140 6.73 -30.41 12.93
N GLY A 141 7.36 -31.56 13.17
CA GLY A 141 7.38 -32.67 12.22
C GLY A 141 5.98 -33.22 11.95
N ASP A 142 5.25 -32.59 11.03
CA ASP A 142 4.04 -33.14 10.42
C ASP A 142 4.46 -34.21 9.40
N SER A 143 4.88 -35.36 9.95
CA SER A 143 5.07 -36.59 9.19
C SER A 143 3.86 -37.52 9.28
N ASP A 144 2.76 -37.05 9.88
CA ASP A 144 1.54 -37.84 10.10
C ASP A 144 0.25 -37.25 9.48
N GLY A 145 0.33 -36.13 8.76
CA GLY A 145 -0.80 -35.61 7.96
C GLY A 145 -2.00 -35.22 8.83
N ARG A 146 -1.75 -34.92 10.11
CA ARG A 146 -2.76 -34.49 11.07
C ARG A 146 -2.26 -33.23 11.78
N GLY A 147 -2.32 -32.12 11.05
CA GLY A 147 -2.00 -30.78 11.53
C GLY A 147 -2.47 -30.53 12.96
N HIS A 148 -1.50 -30.32 13.85
CA HIS A 148 -1.77 -29.95 15.22
C HIS A 148 -2.41 -28.56 15.27
N ARG A 149 -3.58 -28.54 15.90
CA ARG A 149 -4.43 -27.37 16.12
C ARG A 149 -3.79 -26.42 17.14
N GLY A 150 -3.02 -25.45 16.67
CA GLY A 150 -3.01 -24.08 17.20
C GLY A 150 -3.96 -23.26 16.33
N GLY A 151 -5.21 -23.16 16.76
CA GLY A 151 -6.36 -22.82 15.90
C GLY A 151 -6.52 -21.35 15.55
N HIS A 152 -5.79 -20.87 14.54
CA HIS A 152 -6.31 -19.86 13.63
C HIS A 152 -6.13 -20.38 12.21
N GLY A 153 -7.24 -20.72 11.55
CA GLY A 153 -7.22 -20.84 10.09
C GLY A 153 -6.64 -19.54 9.53
N ARG A 154 -5.82 -19.65 8.48
CA ARG A 154 -5.27 -18.49 7.78
C ARG A 154 -6.41 -17.54 7.44
N LEU A 155 -6.40 -16.33 8.01
CA LEU A 155 -7.44 -15.34 7.80
C LEU A 155 -7.32 -14.82 6.38
N THR A 156 -8.45 -14.71 5.70
CA THR A 156 -8.55 -14.00 4.41
C THR A 156 -8.65 -12.51 4.68
N PHE A 157 -8.23 -11.70 3.70
CA PHE A 157 -8.34 -10.25 3.80
C PHE A 157 -9.83 -9.88 3.95
N PRO A 158 -10.25 -9.26 5.07
CA PRO A 158 -11.66 -9.09 5.36
C PRO A 158 -12.31 -8.13 4.38
N ALA A 159 -13.44 -8.54 3.81
CA ALA A 159 -14.27 -7.68 2.98
C ALA A 159 -15.05 -6.67 3.82
N PRO A 160 -15.37 -5.49 3.27
CA PRO A 160 -16.28 -4.55 3.90
C PRO A 160 -17.72 -5.11 3.91
N ALA A 161 -18.58 -4.54 4.75
CA ALA A 161 -19.98 -4.95 4.85
C ALA A 161 -20.77 -4.58 3.57
N ASP A 162 -20.40 -3.47 2.95
CA ASP A 162 -20.94 -2.95 1.70
C ASP A 162 -19.87 -2.13 0.97
N ALA A 163 -20.21 -1.54 -0.17
CA ALA A 163 -19.27 -0.78 -0.99
C ALA A 163 -18.80 0.55 -0.34
N TYR A 164 -19.53 1.05 0.66
CA TYR A 164 -19.35 2.38 1.24
C TYR A 164 -18.65 2.33 2.60
N SER A 165 -18.31 1.14 3.08
CA SER A 165 -17.73 0.91 4.40
C SER A 165 -16.29 0.42 4.30
N ALA A 166 -15.52 0.64 5.37
CA ALA A 166 -14.24 -0.03 5.56
C ALA A 166 -14.48 -1.45 6.13
N PRO A 167 -13.49 -2.36 6.03
CA PRO A 167 -13.54 -3.64 6.73
C PRO A 167 -13.73 -3.47 8.23
N ASP A 168 -14.33 -4.49 8.87
CA ASP A 168 -14.42 -4.54 10.32
C ASP A 168 -13.01 -4.40 10.94
N SER A 169 -12.76 -3.31 11.65
CA SER A 169 -12.47 -3.40 13.07
C SER A 169 -11.50 -4.52 13.48
N THR A 170 -12.01 -5.37 14.35
CA THR A 170 -11.28 -6.50 14.90
C THR A 170 -10.80 -7.47 13.83
N ALA A 171 -11.57 -7.68 12.75
CA ALA A 171 -11.19 -8.62 11.69
C ALA A 171 -9.94 -8.18 10.91
N LEU A 172 -9.84 -6.91 10.52
CA LEU A 172 -8.68 -6.37 9.82
C LEU A 172 -7.43 -6.45 10.69
N GLU A 173 -7.57 -6.18 11.98
CA GLU A 173 -6.45 -6.24 12.91
C GLU A 173 -5.96 -7.67 13.13
N ALA A 174 -6.89 -8.60 13.37
CA ALA A 174 -6.56 -10.03 13.46
C ALA A 174 -5.88 -10.54 12.17
N PHE A 175 -6.32 -10.05 11.01
CA PHE A 175 -5.69 -10.36 9.72
C PHE A 175 -4.27 -9.80 9.61
N LEU A 176 -4.05 -8.55 10.03
CA LEU A 176 -2.75 -7.88 10.00
C LEU A 176 -1.76 -8.45 11.03
N ALA A 177 -2.25 -8.94 12.16
CA ALA A 177 -1.47 -9.56 13.23
C ALA A 177 -0.99 -11.00 12.91
N GLN A 178 -1.33 -11.54 11.73
CA GLN A 178 -0.85 -12.86 11.33
C GLN A 178 0.69 -12.90 11.29
N ASP A 179 1.26 -14.04 11.71
CA ASP A 179 2.70 -14.24 11.84
C ASP A 179 3.39 -14.65 10.53
N ARG A 180 2.68 -14.58 9.41
CA ARG A 180 3.17 -14.92 8.08
C ARG A 180 2.39 -14.21 6.98
N LEU A 181 3.11 -13.87 5.90
CA LEU A 181 2.50 -13.45 4.66
C LEU A 181 1.77 -14.59 3.99
N SER A 182 0.65 -14.25 3.37
CA SER A 182 -0.24 -15.24 2.82
C SER A 182 -1.09 -14.65 1.70
N PRO A 183 -0.92 -15.10 0.44
CA PRO A 183 -0.08 -16.23 0.01
C PRO A 183 1.39 -15.88 0.12
N SER A 184 2.27 -16.89 0.09
CA SER A 184 3.71 -16.64 0.15
C SER A 184 4.14 -15.72 -1.00
N PRO A 185 4.91 -14.66 -0.74
CA PRO A 185 5.44 -13.77 -1.76
C PRO A 185 6.24 -14.56 -2.80
N THR A 186 6.11 -14.19 -4.07
CA THR A 186 6.89 -14.78 -5.15
C THR A 186 7.57 -13.69 -5.96
N ILE A 187 8.56 -14.07 -6.77
CA ILE A 187 9.30 -13.12 -7.62
C ILE A 187 8.34 -12.41 -8.58
N PHE A 188 7.36 -13.14 -9.12
CA PHE A 188 6.33 -12.60 -10.01
C PHE A 188 5.07 -12.23 -9.23
N ALA A 189 4.29 -11.32 -9.80
CA ALA A 189 2.98 -10.97 -9.27
C ALA A 189 2.07 -12.22 -9.16
N ASN A 190 1.27 -12.26 -8.11
CA ASN A 190 0.20 -13.22 -7.90
C ASN A 190 -1.03 -12.82 -8.71
N ASP A 191 -0.97 -13.16 -9.98
CA ASP A 191 -2.04 -13.01 -10.97
C ASP A 191 -2.85 -14.30 -11.14
N VAL A 192 -2.80 -15.20 -10.16
CA VAL A 192 -3.50 -16.50 -10.18
C VAL A 192 -4.61 -16.52 -9.14
N ASP A 193 -4.32 -16.10 -7.91
CA ASP A 193 -5.38 -15.94 -6.91
C ASP A 193 -6.20 -14.71 -7.25
N GLU A 194 -7.52 -14.80 -7.08
CA GLU A 194 -8.42 -13.68 -7.32
C GLU A 194 -8.56 -12.77 -6.11
N ASN A 195 -8.91 -11.51 -6.37
CA ASN A 195 -9.22 -10.51 -5.36
C ASN A 195 -10.27 -11.06 -4.39
N PRO A 196 -9.99 -11.15 -3.08
CA PRO A 196 -10.93 -11.67 -2.09
C PRO A 196 -12.23 -10.86 -1.99
N TRP A 197 -12.24 -9.62 -2.48
CA TRP A 197 -13.41 -8.75 -2.51
C TRP A 197 -14.18 -8.84 -3.83
N ARG A 198 -13.80 -9.73 -4.77
CA ARG A 198 -14.45 -9.91 -6.08
C ARG A 198 -15.96 -9.85 -6.00
N SER A 199 -16.59 -10.66 -5.15
CA SER A 199 -18.05 -10.72 -5.05
C SER A 199 -18.68 -9.39 -4.60
N ALA A 200 -18.03 -8.67 -3.69
CA ALA A 200 -18.52 -7.37 -3.22
C ALA A 200 -18.37 -6.30 -4.32
N ILE A 201 -17.25 -6.33 -5.05
CA ILE A 201 -17.00 -5.43 -6.18
C ILE A 201 -17.96 -5.70 -7.33
N GLU A 202 -18.13 -6.95 -7.74
CA GLU A 202 -19.09 -7.34 -8.80
C GLU A 202 -20.53 -6.95 -8.44
N SER A 203 -20.89 -7.10 -7.16
CA SER A 203 -22.21 -6.67 -6.67
C SER A 203 -22.39 -5.15 -6.75
N TYR A 204 -21.33 -4.37 -6.50
CA TYR A 204 -21.37 -2.91 -6.58
C TYR A 204 -21.43 -2.43 -8.04
N LEU A 205 -20.54 -2.97 -8.89
CA LEU A 205 -20.44 -2.60 -10.30
C LEU A 205 -21.62 -3.12 -11.14
N GLY A 206 -22.36 -4.11 -10.66
CA GLY A 206 -23.45 -4.73 -11.42
C GLY A 206 -22.97 -5.57 -12.61
N ARG A 207 -21.70 -5.97 -12.62
CA ARG A 207 -21.10 -6.81 -13.67
C ARG A 207 -20.05 -7.76 -13.09
N SER A 208 -19.76 -8.84 -13.82
CA SER A 208 -18.65 -9.72 -13.47
C SER A 208 -17.29 -9.09 -13.81
N LEU A 209 -16.29 -9.41 -13.00
CA LEU A 209 -14.89 -9.09 -13.26
C LEU A 209 -14.22 -10.25 -14.00
N ASP A 210 -13.33 -9.93 -14.93
CA ASP A 210 -12.53 -10.92 -15.64
C ASP A 210 -11.22 -11.18 -14.86
N SER A 211 -11.21 -12.28 -14.10
CA SER A 211 -10.04 -12.75 -13.32
C SER A 211 -9.32 -11.65 -12.52
N PRO A 212 -10.01 -10.89 -11.65
CA PRO A 212 -9.39 -9.78 -10.92
C PRO A 212 -8.30 -10.31 -9.98
N PRO A 213 -7.02 -9.96 -10.14
CA PRO A 213 -5.95 -10.60 -9.38
C PRO A 213 -5.93 -10.12 -7.92
N ALA A 214 -5.46 -10.98 -7.01
CA ALA A 214 -5.27 -10.64 -5.60
C ALA A 214 -4.12 -9.65 -5.39
N GLU A 215 -3.08 -9.73 -6.23
CA GLU A 215 -1.99 -8.76 -6.24
C GLU A 215 -2.19 -7.75 -7.38
N GLY A 216 -2.11 -6.45 -7.05
CA GLY A 216 -2.29 -5.37 -8.02
C GLY A 216 -1.02 -5.00 -8.80
N ARG A 217 0.12 -5.64 -8.50
CA ARG A 217 1.33 -5.50 -9.30
C ARG A 217 1.09 -6.09 -10.70
N PRO A 218 1.41 -5.35 -11.78
CA PRO A 218 1.22 -5.89 -13.12
C PRO A 218 2.01 -7.19 -13.34
N PRO A 219 1.53 -8.11 -14.19
CA PRO A 219 2.17 -9.40 -14.38
C PRO A 219 3.45 -9.32 -15.23
N GLY A 220 4.20 -10.44 -15.23
CA GLY A 220 5.37 -10.64 -16.09
C GLY A 220 6.71 -10.18 -15.52
N LEU A 221 7.77 -10.42 -16.27
CA LEU A 221 9.17 -10.21 -15.88
C LEU A 221 9.51 -8.73 -15.67
N GLY A 222 8.91 -7.83 -16.47
CA GLY A 222 9.14 -6.38 -16.35
C GLY A 222 8.70 -5.80 -15.01
N TRP A 223 7.77 -6.48 -14.31
CA TRP A 223 7.25 -6.13 -13.00
C TRP A 223 7.64 -7.15 -11.92
N SER A 224 8.47 -8.13 -12.26
CA SER A 224 8.99 -9.09 -11.28
C SER A 224 10.03 -8.44 -10.37
N HIS A 225 10.15 -8.91 -9.13
CA HIS A 225 11.10 -8.35 -8.17
C HIS A 225 12.53 -8.45 -8.71
N GLN A 226 13.14 -7.30 -8.95
CA GLN A 226 14.47 -7.21 -9.51
C GLN A 226 15.51 -7.72 -8.51
N ARG A 227 16.49 -8.49 -9.02
CA ARG A 227 17.59 -9.05 -8.22
C ARG A 227 17.10 -9.85 -6.99
N ALA A 228 15.89 -10.43 -7.04
CA ALA A 228 15.32 -11.20 -5.92
C ALA A 228 16.19 -12.39 -5.45
N GLN A 229 17.08 -12.90 -6.30
CA GLN A 229 18.05 -13.94 -5.90
C GLN A 229 19.22 -13.39 -5.06
N GLU A 230 19.55 -12.11 -5.24
CA GLU A 230 20.66 -11.41 -4.57
C GLU A 230 20.17 -10.72 -3.29
N PHE A 231 18.97 -10.12 -3.33
CA PHE A 231 18.32 -9.47 -2.19
C PHE A 231 17.03 -10.20 -1.82
N ARG A 232 17.17 -11.40 -1.27
CA ARG A 232 16.03 -12.13 -0.71
C ARG A 232 15.55 -11.42 0.55
N PRO A 233 14.23 -11.31 0.80
CA PRO A 233 13.72 -10.72 2.03
C PRO A 233 14.35 -11.34 3.28
N GLU A 234 14.86 -10.47 4.15
CA GLU A 234 15.41 -10.82 5.47
C GLU A 234 14.41 -10.52 6.57
N VAL A 235 13.67 -9.41 6.41
CA VAL A 235 12.53 -9.03 7.24
C VAL A 235 11.32 -8.73 6.38
N TRP A 236 10.15 -8.77 6.99
CA TRP A 236 8.89 -8.42 6.34
C TRP A 236 7.93 -7.76 7.30
N PHE A 237 6.97 -7.04 6.75
CA PHE A 237 5.79 -6.61 7.48
C PHE A 237 4.61 -6.52 6.52
N GLN A 238 3.40 -6.51 7.07
CA GLN A 238 2.20 -6.19 6.32
C GLN A 238 1.44 -5.03 6.97
N THR A 239 0.76 -4.27 6.14
CA THR A 239 -0.07 -3.14 6.52
C THR A 239 -1.21 -2.99 5.52
N ALA A 240 -2.21 -2.19 5.87
CA ALA A 240 -3.27 -1.81 4.94
C ALA A 240 -3.40 -0.29 4.89
N MET A 241 -3.60 0.29 3.71
CA MET A 241 -4.22 1.62 3.64
C MET A 241 -5.69 1.43 4.00
N ALA A 242 -6.13 2.01 5.11
CA ALA A 242 -7.47 1.77 5.62
C ALA A 242 -8.16 3.08 6.03
N GLY A 243 -9.48 3.02 6.02
CA GLY A 243 -10.33 4.04 6.64
C GLY A 243 -10.03 4.20 8.13
N SER A 244 -10.15 5.44 8.60
CA SER A 244 -10.00 5.81 10.00
C SER A 244 -10.74 4.90 10.98
N ARG A 245 -10.04 4.41 11.99
CA ARG A 245 -10.51 3.51 13.05
C ARG A 245 -9.72 3.71 14.35
N VAL A 246 -10.26 3.16 15.44
CA VAL A 246 -9.55 3.08 16.72
C VAL A 246 -8.39 2.08 16.59
N ASN A 247 -7.24 2.40 17.18
CA ASN A 247 -6.12 1.48 17.27
C ASN A 247 -6.39 0.40 18.32
N GLY A 248 -6.30 -0.88 17.96
CA GLY A 248 -6.49 -2.00 18.90
C GLY A 248 -5.20 -2.51 19.54
N GLY A 249 -4.06 -1.86 19.28
CA GLY A 249 -2.81 -2.15 19.97
C GLY A 249 -2.06 -3.39 19.49
N PHE A 250 -2.48 -4.06 18.41
CA PHE A 250 -1.77 -5.27 17.93
C PHE A 250 -0.28 -5.06 17.60
N ARG A 251 0.15 -3.81 17.38
CA ARG A 251 1.56 -3.47 17.14
C ARG A 251 2.35 -3.21 18.42
N ASP A 252 1.73 -3.17 19.60
CA ASP A 252 2.43 -2.87 20.86
C ASP A 252 3.56 -3.86 21.15
N GLU A 253 3.31 -5.15 20.93
CA GLU A 253 4.32 -6.21 21.07
C GLU A 253 5.39 -6.19 19.97
N LEU A 254 5.15 -5.43 18.88
CA LEU A 254 6.04 -5.30 17.74
C LEU A 254 6.96 -4.07 17.84
N GLN A 255 6.75 -3.20 18.83
CA GLN A 255 7.60 -2.04 19.06
C GLN A 255 8.97 -2.49 19.57
N PHE A 256 10.07 -2.02 18.98
CA PHE A 256 11.42 -2.40 19.42
C PHE A 256 11.70 -2.04 20.89
N HIS A 257 11.09 -0.95 21.38
CA HIS A 257 11.20 -0.54 22.78
C HIS A 257 10.31 -1.35 23.74
N GLY A 258 9.31 -2.08 23.23
CA GLY A 258 8.36 -2.91 23.99
C GLY A 258 7.69 -2.20 25.19
N TYR A 259 7.64 -0.87 25.12
CA TYR A 259 7.32 0.04 26.23
C TYR A 259 7.99 -0.28 27.58
N ALA A 260 9.19 -0.87 27.54
CA ALA A 260 9.83 -1.44 28.72
C ALA A 260 11.04 -0.65 29.20
N SER A 261 11.63 0.22 28.37
CA SER A 261 12.91 0.85 28.69
C SER A 261 13.09 2.25 28.09
N GLY A 262 14.00 3.01 28.70
CA GLY A 262 14.34 4.37 28.28
C GLY A 262 13.15 5.31 28.33
N GLU A 263 13.06 6.20 27.35
CA GLU A 263 11.98 7.18 27.24
C GLU A 263 10.60 6.55 27.00
N PHE A 264 10.55 5.28 26.60
CA PHE A 264 9.32 4.53 26.37
C PHE A 264 8.96 3.59 27.53
N GLY A 265 9.75 3.54 28.61
CA GLY A 265 9.44 2.71 29.80
C GLY A 265 8.76 3.51 30.92
N PRO A 266 8.28 2.87 32.00
CA PRO A 266 7.62 3.56 33.10
C PRO A 266 8.41 4.76 33.65
N GLY A 267 7.78 5.93 33.64
CA GLY A 267 8.38 7.21 34.04
C GLY A 267 9.17 7.94 32.95
N GLY A 268 9.30 7.35 31.75
CA GLY A 268 9.87 7.98 30.56
C GLY A 268 8.91 8.94 29.87
N LEU A 269 9.45 9.86 29.07
CA LEU A 269 8.69 10.95 28.45
C LEU A 269 7.64 10.47 27.43
N TYR A 270 7.87 9.34 26.77
CA TYR A 270 7.01 8.78 25.71
C TYR A 270 6.30 7.50 26.13
N PHE A 271 6.34 7.14 27.41
CA PHE A 271 5.62 5.97 27.91
C PHE A 271 4.11 6.16 27.77
N ASN A 272 3.59 7.36 27.99
CA ASN A 272 2.19 7.65 27.70
C ASN A 272 2.07 8.14 26.25
N THR A 273 1.55 7.28 25.36
CA THR A 273 1.54 7.54 23.92
C THR A 273 0.66 8.73 23.54
N ALA A 274 -0.48 8.90 24.21
CA ALA A 274 -1.47 9.93 23.92
C ALA A 274 -1.44 11.15 24.86
N GLY A 275 -0.58 11.14 25.88
CA GLY A 275 -0.54 12.17 26.93
C GLY A 275 -1.80 12.21 27.82
N ALA A 276 -2.55 11.10 27.91
CA ALA A 276 -3.79 11.00 28.68
C ALA A 276 -3.88 9.67 29.45
N PRO A 277 -4.59 9.61 30.59
CA PRO A 277 -4.66 8.39 31.40
C PRO A 277 -5.18 7.19 30.60
N GLY A 278 -4.56 6.02 30.76
CA GLY A 278 -4.94 4.77 30.09
C GLY A 278 -4.15 4.43 28.83
N PHE A 279 -3.21 5.29 28.43
CA PHE A 279 -2.33 5.08 27.26
C PHE A 279 -0.86 4.90 27.66
N GLU A 280 -0.62 4.49 28.90
CA GLU A 280 0.68 4.10 29.42
C GLU A 280 1.13 2.77 28.80
N GLY A 281 2.11 2.83 27.92
CA GLY A 281 2.77 1.66 27.35
C GLY A 281 1.95 0.94 26.28
N THR A 282 1.04 1.64 25.61
CA THR A 282 0.12 1.04 24.64
C THR A 282 -0.40 2.05 23.63
N THR A 283 -0.76 1.56 22.44
CA THR A 283 -1.60 2.29 21.47
C THR A 283 -3.05 1.84 21.47
N ASP A 284 -3.41 0.79 22.21
CA ASP A 284 -4.77 0.28 22.30
C ASP A 284 -5.74 1.37 22.79
N GLY A 285 -6.90 1.46 22.14
CA GLY A 285 -7.94 2.43 22.41
C GLY A 285 -7.65 3.85 21.91
N ILE A 286 -6.50 4.14 21.28
CA ILE A 286 -6.23 5.47 20.73
C ILE A 286 -7.20 5.74 19.56
N ALA A 287 -8.10 6.70 19.78
CA ALA A 287 -9.02 7.17 18.75
C ALA A 287 -8.28 8.04 17.72
N ILE A 288 -8.68 7.91 16.46
CA ILE A 288 -8.14 8.70 15.35
C ILE A 288 -8.70 10.12 15.34
N ARG A 289 -8.09 10.98 16.15
CA ARG A 289 -8.35 12.42 16.22
C ARG A 289 -7.06 13.17 16.49
N PHE A 290 -6.97 14.41 16.01
CA PHE A 290 -5.76 15.22 16.16
C PHE A 290 -5.65 15.93 17.51
N HIS A 291 -6.79 16.17 18.18
CA HIS A 291 -6.88 16.82 19.48
C HIS A 291 -8.12 16.31 20.23
N PRO A 292 -8.14 16.25 21.57
CA PRO A 292 -9.32 15.84 22.35
C PRO A 292 -10.59 16.66 22.06
N ASP A 293 -10.42 17.96 21.79
CA ASP A 293 -11.51 18.87 21.42
C ASP A 293 -11.93 18.77 19.94
N MET A 294 -11.15 18.07 19.10
CA MET A 294 -11.47 17.87 17.69
C MET A 294 -12.29 16.59 17.49
N PRO A 295 -13.14 16.52 16.45
CA PRO A 295 -13.90 15.31 16.11
C PRO A 295 -13.00 14.11 15.84
N VAL A 296 -13.49 12.92 16.23
CA VAL A 296 -12.96 11.64 15.75
C VAL A 296 -13.23 11.55 14.25
N GLN A 297 -12.19 11.20 13.49
CA GLN A 297 -12.28 11.04 12.04
C GLN A 297 -13.11 9.81 11.71
N GLN A 298 -13.99 9.97 10.73
CA GLN A 298 -14.79 8.88 10.18
C GLN A 298 -13.96 8.15 9.11
N HIS A 299 -14.33 6.91 8.79
CA HIS A 299 -13.54 6.03 7.90
C HIS A 299 -13.35 6.61 6.50
N ASP A 300 -14.24 7.50 6.06
CA ASP A 300 -14.26 8.19 4.76
C ASP A 300 -13.49 9.53 4.75
N ALA A 301 -12.96 9.98 5.90
CA ALA A 301 -12.40 11.32 6.05
C ALA A 301 -10.87 11.37 6.09
N LEU A 302 -10.24 10.30 6.59
CA LEU A 302 -8.80 10.18 6.69
C LEU A 302 -8.42 8.72 6.44
N TRP A 303 -7.53 8.54 5.47
CA TRP A 303 -6.93 7.27 5.12
C TRP A 303 -5.45 7.28 5.48
N THR A 304 -5.00 6.25 6.17
CA THR A 304 -3.61 6.13 6.63
C THR A 304 -3.25 4.64 6.76
N PHE A 305 -1.96 4.35 6.95
CA PHE A 305 -1.50 3.01 7.27
C PHE A 305 -2.20 2.47 8.53
N ASP A 306 -2.77 1.28 8.38
CA ASP A 306 -3.69 0.55 9.25
C ASP A 306 -4.96 1.33 9.66
N GLY A 307 -5.19 2.52 9.12
CA GLY A 307 -6.32 3.38 9.48
C GLY A 307 -6.26 3.92 10.91
N THR A 308 -5.10 3.86 11.56
CA THR A 308 -4.95 4.21 12.99
C THR A 308 -3.88 5.26 13.24
N LEU A 309 -3.94 5.88 14.42
CA LEU A 309 -2.85 6.67 14.99
C LEU A 309 -2.21 5.90 16.16
N PRO A 310 -0.91 6.14 16.47
CA PRO A 310 0.02 7.07 15.83
C PRO A 310 0.38 6.75 14.36
N PRO A 311 0.94 7.72 13.61
CA PRO A 311 1.52 7.46 12.29
C PRO A 311 2.54 6.31 12.34
N LYS A 312 2.59 5.51 11.27
CA LYS A 312 3.44 4.33 11.25
C LYS A 312 4.90 4.66 10.95
N LEU A 313 5.81 3.96 11.61
CA LEU A 313 7.25 4.07 11.39
C LEU A 313 7.82 2.74 10.93
N LEU A 314 8.52 2.78 9.81
CA LEU A 314 9.39 1.68 9.40
C LEU A 314 10.77 1.88 10.03
N GLN A 315 11.17 0.97 10.92
CA GLN A 315 12.54 0.87 11.40
C GLN A 315 13.23 -0.33 10.77
N ILE A 316 14.32 -0.09 10.05
CA ILE A 316 15.10 -1.11 9.34
C ILE A 316 16.58 -0.82 9.48
N ARG A 317 17.42 -1.83 9.21
CA ARG A 317 18.88 -1.67 9.20
C ARG A 317 19.41 -1.47 7.78
N TYR A 318 20.51 -0.73 7.66
CA TYR A 318 21.25 -0.67 6.40
C TYR A 318 21.67 -2.07 5.94
N GLY A 319 21.37 -2.38 4.67
CA GLY A 319 21.71 -3.66 4.05
C GLY A 319 20.74 -4.80 4.36
N GLU A 320 19.69 -4.56 5.16
CA GLU A 320 18.64 -5.54 5.45
C GLU A 320 17.57 -5.47 4.36
N ALA A 321 17.38 -6.54 3.59
CA ALA A 321 16.34 -6.59 2.56
C ALA A 321 14.95 -6.72 3.19
N VAL A 322 14.02 -5.84 2.83
CA VAL A 322 12.68 -5.73 3.42
C VAL A 322 11.63 -6.09 2.39
N LEU A 323 10.63 -6.86 2.79
CA LEU A 323 9.40 -7.05 2.02
C LEU A 323 8.22 -6.39 2.72
N MET A 324 7.50 -5.53 2.01
CA MET A 324 6.30 -4.86 2.50
C MET A 324 5.10 -5.38 1.72
N ARG A 325 4.17 -6.07 2.38
CA ARG A 325 2.86 -6.32 1.78
C ARG A 325 1.89 -5.20 2.16
N HIS A 326 1.44 -4.44 1.17
CA HIS A 326 0.48 -3.35 1.35
C HIS A 326 -0.89 -3.73 0.81
N TYR A 327 -1.89 -3.86 1.68
CA TYR A 327 -3.28 -4.11 1.29
C TYR A 327 -4.04 -2.80 1.07
N ASN A 328 -4.96 -2.79 0.12
CA ASN A 328 -5.92 -1.70 -0.06
C ASN A 328 -7.24 -2.05 0.63
N ALA A 329 -7.44 -1.50 1.83
CA ALA A 329 -8.64 -1.67 2.64
C ALA A 329 -9.58 -0.45 2.56
N LEU A 330 -9.49 0.34 1.50
CA LEU A 330 -10.36 1.49 1.26
C LEU A 330 -11.74 1.03 0.75
N PRO A 331 -12.78 1.87 0.88
CA PRO A 331 -14.10 1.57 0.33
C PRO A 331 -14.07 1.24 -1.17
N ILE A 332 -15.03 0.42 -1.61
CA ILE A 332 -15.19 0.05 -3.02
C ILE A 332 -15.76 1.21 -3.84
N ASP A 333 -16.63 2.02 -3.26
CA ASP A 333 -17.12 3.22 -3.90
C ASP A 333 -16.06 4.33 -3.90
N VAL A 334 -15.71 4.81 -5.09
CA VAL A 334 -14.73 5.88 -5.31
C VAL A 334 -15.14 7.21 -4.67
N ALA A 335 -16.45 7.46 -4.50
CA ALA A 335 -16.98 8.67 -3.89
C ALA A 335 -16.94 8.65 -2.35
N THR A 336 -16.54 7.54 -1.72
CA THR A 336 -16.48 7.42 -0.25
C THR A 336 -15.15 7.99 0.31
N ASN A 337 -14.86 9.24 -0.05
CA ASN A 337 -13.58 9.92 0.21
C ASN A 337 -13.76 11.40 0.61
N ARG A 338 -15.02 11.84 0.81
CA ARG A 338 -15.39 13.24 1.08
C ARG A 338 -14.96 14.25 0.02
N GLY A 339 -14.80 13.78 -1.22
CA GLY A 339 -14.42 14.60 -2.37
C GLY A 339 -12.91 14.85 -2.49
N PHE A 340 -12.06 14.02 -1.88
CA PHE A 340 -10.61 14.16 -2.01
C PHE A 340 -9.90 12.83 -2.25
N GLY A 341 -9.11 12.77 -3.33
CA GLY A 341 -8.32 11.60 -3.69
C GLY A 341 -9.15 10.51 -4.38
N THR A 342 -8.54 9.34 -4.56
CA THR A 342 -9.21 8.15 -5.11
C THR A 342 -8.86 6.94 -4.25
N HIS A 343 -9.73 5.94 -4.24
CA HIS A 343 -9.55 4.68 -3.51
C HIS A 343 -8.51 3.73 -4.13
N THR A 344 -7.92 4.06 -5.28
CA THR A 344 -6.75 3.34 -5.82
C THR A 344 -5.45 3.92 -5.29
N ILE A 345 -4.49 3.08 -4.93
CA ILE A 345 -3.28 3.53 -4.24
C ILE A 345 -2.00 3.03 -4.90
N THR A 346 -0.94 3.83 -4.82
CA THR A 346 0.45 3.45 -5.07
C THR A 346 1.30 3.98 -3.91
N THR A 347 2.39 3.31 -3.55
CA THR A 347 3.20 3.67 -2.37
C THR A 347 4.63 3.95 -2.76
N HIS A 348 5.09 5.16 -2.50
CA HIS A 348 6.44 5.61 -2.77
C HIS A 348 7.21 5.79 -1.45
N GLU A 349 8.31 5.05 -1.28
CA GLU A 349 9.27 5.33 -0.22
C GLU A 349 10.15 6.52 -0.64
N HIS A 350 9.78 7.73 -0.19
CA HIS A 350 10.49 8.94 -0.60
C HIS A 350 11.95 8.93 -0.11
N ASN A 351 12.89 9.12 -1.05
CA ASN A 351 14.35 8.94 -0.90
C ASN A 351 14.83 7.48 -0.89
N GLY A 352 13.92 6.52 -0.93
CA GLY A 352 14.21 5.13 -1.26
C GLY A 352 14.81 5.02 -2.64
N HIS A 353 15.85 4.19 -2.79
CA HIS A 353 16.35 3.81 -4.11
C HIS A 353 15.82 2.44 -4.44
N SER A 354 14.50 2.38 -4.65
CA SER A 354 13.78 1.15 -4.93
C SER A 354 13.83 0.80 -6.41
N PRO A 355 13.81 -0.50 -6.77
CA PRO A 355 13.55 -0.92 -8.15
C PRO A 355 12.24 -0.34 -8.68
N ALA A 356 12.15 -0.12 -10.00
CA ALA A 356 11.01 0.57 -10.61
C ALA A 356 9.64 -0.05 -10.29
N GLU A 357 9.57 -1.38 -10.16
CA GLU A 357 8.35 -2.12 -9.80
C GLU A 357 7.94 -1.96 -8.33
N SER A 358 8.81 -1.42 -7.47
CA SER A 358 8.56 -1.22 -6.03
C SER A 358 8.75 0.23 -5.59
N ASP A 359 8.97 1.16 -6.53
CA ASP A 359 9.24 2.58 -6.25
C ASP A 359 7.97 3.43 -6.06
N GLY A 360 6.79 2.88 -6.37
CA GLY A 360 5.54 3.64 -6.30
C GLY A 360 5.25 4.45 -7.56
N TYR A 361 5.46 3.84 -8.73
CA TYR A 361 5.10 4.45 -10.01
C TYR A 361 3.60 4.82 -10.03
N ALA A 362 3.30 6.02 -10.53
CA ALA A 362 1.95 6.59 -10.48
C ALA A 362 0.90 5.76 -11.24
N ASN A 363 1.30 5.01 -12.26
CA ASN A 363 0.41 4.14 -13.03
C ASN A 363 0.50 2.65 -12.62
N ALA A 364 1.17 2.36 -11.50
CA ALA A 364 1.16 1.04 -10.86
C ALA A 364 0.31 1.10 -9.58
N PHE A 365 -0.89 1.62 -9.70
CA PHE A 365 -1.85 1.65 -8.60
C PHE A 365 -2.60 0.33 -8.50
N PHE A 366 -3.17 0.06 -7.32
CA PHE A 366 -3.97 -1.13 -7.07
C PHE A 366 -5.29 -0.80 -6.38
N PHE A 367 -6.29 -1.64 -6.65
CA PHE A 367 -7.70 -1.44 -6.31
C PHE A 367 -8.04 -1.98 -4.91
N PRO A 368 -9.17 -1.54 -4.32
CA PRO A 368 -9.70 -2.14 -3.10
C PRO A 368 -9.76 -3.67 -3.14
N GLY A 369 -9.38 -4.31 -2.05
CA GLY A 369 -9.32 -5.77 -1.96
C GLY A 369 -8.02 -6.40 -2.46
N GLN A 370 -7.20 -5.66 -3.20
CA GLN A 370 -5.88 -6.14 -3.65
C GLN A 370 -4.78 -5.86 -2.63
N PHE A 371 -3.65 -6.54 -2.78
CA PHE A 371 -2.39 -6.18 -2.15
C PHE A 371 -1.31 -5.88 -3.19
N TYR A 372 -0.21 -5.29 -2.75
CA TYR A 372 1.02 -5.10 -3.53
C TYR A 372 2.21 -5.49 -2.65
N ASP A 373 3.12 -6.30 -3.19
CA ASP A 373 4.37 -6.73 -2.53
C ASP A 373 5.59 -5.90 -2.93
#